data_AF-A0A5E3WCV4-F1
#
_entry.id   AF-A0A5E3WCV4-F1
#
_cell.length_a   1.000
_cell.length_b   1.000
_cell.length_c   1.000
_cell.angle_alpha   90.00
_cell.angle_beta   90.00
_cell.angle_gamma   90.00
#
_symmetry.space_group_name_H-M   'P 1'
#
loop_
_entity.id
_entity.type
_entity.pdbx_description
1 polymer ?
#
loop_
_entity_poly.entity_id
_entity_poly.type
_entity_poly.pdbx_seq_one_letter_code
_entity_poly.pdbx_strand_id
1 'polypeptide(L)'
;MASGCETLPAIVQELQLLKHSLLPDERMTLLSPLTAEEALESALDALSGDDLSELSDSLSGNAFLTLAFELEDWRGIWFENNICLAASVPTTSGGEDRYDIMVKGENLGREDQTRWQSIVHDKRREVAESGNILCFS
;
A
#
# COMPACT_ATOMS: atom_id res chain seq x y z
N MET A 1 -23.93 -8.40 -2.09
CA MET A 1 -23.38 -7.27 -1.31
C MET A 1 -22.29 -7.80 -0.40
N ALA A 2 -21.07 -7.86 -0.93
CA ALA A 2 -19.88 -8.18 -0.15
C ALA A 2 -18.86 -7.11 -0.51
N SER A 3 -19.03 -5.91 0.08
CA SER A 3 -17.99 -4.88 0.06
C SER A 3 -16.93 -5.34 1.05
N GLY A 4 -16.08 -6.25 0.58
CA GLY A 4 -15.30 -7.18 1.37
C GLY A 4 -14.35 -6.49 2.34
N CYS A 5 -14.38 -6.95 3.59
CA CYS A 5 -13.21 -6.94 4.44
C CYS A 5 -12.10 -7.67 3.67
N GLU A 6 -11.13 -6.95 3.11
CA GLU A 6 -9.97 -7.60 2.49
C GLU A 6 -9.08 -8.07 3.62
N THR A 7 -9.10 -9.38 3.84
CA THR A 7 -8.25 -10.05 4.82
C THR A 7 -6.79 -9.90 4.39
N LEU A 8 -5.84 -9.90 5.33
CA LEU A 8 -4.38 -9.87 5.04
C LEU A 8 -3.95 -10.67 3.78
N PRO A 9 -4.47 -11.88 3.51
CA PRO A 9 -4.22 -12.59 2.25
C PRO A 9 -4.51 -11.80 0.95
N ALA A 10 -5.58 -11.01 0.89
CA ALA A 10 -5.93 -10.20 -0.27
C ALA A 10 -4.94 -9.05 -0.46
N ILE A 11 -4.53 -8.40 0.64
CA ILE A 11 -3.49 -7.36 0.61
C ILE A 11 -2.17 -7.96 0.09
N VAL A 12 -1.78 -9.14 0.57
CA VAL A 12 -0.56 -9.81 0.11
C VAL A 12 -0.67 -10.16 -1.38
N GLN A 13 -1.81 -10.65 -1.86
CA GLN A 13 -2.00 -10.93 -3.29
C GLN A 13 -1.84 -9.68 -4.17
N GLU A 14 -2.41 -8.54 -3.77
CA GLU A 14 -2.23 -7.27 -4.48
C GLU A 14 -0.76 -6.85 -4.49
N LEU A 15 -0.06 -6.98 -3.35
CA LEU A 15 1.36 -6.67 -3.26
C LEU A 15 2.24 -7.62 -4.10
N GLN A 16 1.86 -8.89 -4.22
CA GLN A 16 2.52 -9.85 -5.12
C GLN A 16 2.39 -9.42 -6.58
N LEU A 17 1.18 -9.03 -7.00
CA LEU A 17 0.93 -8.51 -8.34
C LEU A 17 1.77 -7.25 -8.59
N LEU A 18 1.81 -6.34 -7.63
CA LEU A 18 2.61 -5.12 -7.71
C LEU A 18 4.10 -5.46 -7.85
N LYS A 19 4.66 -6.29 -6.96
CA LYS A 19 6.07 -6.72 -6.99
C LYS A 19 6.47 -7.30 -8.35
N HIS A 20 5.61 -8.12 -8.95
CA HIS A 20 5.87 -8.71 -10.27
C HIS A 20 5.60 -7.78 -11.46
N SER A 21 4.94 -6.64 -11.23
CA SER A 21 4.68 -5.61 -12.25
C SER A 21 5.72 -4.48 -12.25
N LEU A 22 6.57 -4.40 -11.23
CA LEU A 22 7.59 -3.35 -11.12
C LEU A 22 8.55 -3.39 -12.32
N LEU A 23 8.85 -2.21 -12.86
CA LEU A 23 9.92 -2.06 -13.86
C LEU A 23 11.31 -2.17 -13.18
N PRO A 24 12.38 -2.46 -13.94
CA PRO A 24 13.72 -2.63 -13.38
C PRO A 24 14.24 -1.46 -12.53
N ASP A 25 13.73 -0.25 -12.79
CA ASP A 25 14.13 0.99 -12.12
C ASP A 25 13.15 1.38 -10.99
N GLU A 26 12.19 0.52 -10.67
CA GLU A 26 11.20 0.72 -9.60
C GLU A 26 11.48 -0.22 -8.43
N ARG A 27 11.32 0.29 -7.22
CA ARG A 27 11.61 -0.44 -6.00
C ARG A 27 10.45 -0.30 -5.02
N MET A 28 10.10 -1.41 -4.41
CA MET A 28 9.17 -1.48 -3.28
C MET A 28 9.97 -1.89 -2.04
N THR A 29 9.85 -1.12 -0.96
CA THR A 29 10.60 -1.32 0.28
C THR A 29 9.64 -1.32 1.47
N LEU A 30 9.80 -2.26 2.39
CA LEU A 30 9.06 -2.24 3.65
C LEU A 30 9.67 -1.20 4.61
N LEU A 31 8.84 -0.28 5.11
CA LEU A 31 9.25 0.69 6.13
C LEU A 31 8.81 0.30 7.54
N SER A 32 7.66 -0.37 7.66
CA SER A 32 7.12 -0.79 8.95
C SER A 32 6.08 -1.90 8.79
N PRO A 33 6.05 -2.90 9.69
CA PRO A 33 7.00 -3.12 10.79
C PRO A 33 8.30 -3.76 10.29
N LEU A 34 9.45 -3.25 10.74
CA LEU A 34 10.78 -3.74 10.35
C LEU A 34 11.03 -5.21 10.68
N THR A 35 10.34 -5.75 11.68
CA THR A 35 10.43 -7.16 12.09
C THR A 35 9.73 -8.11 11.13
N ALA A 36 8.90 -7.59 10.21
CA ALA A 36 8.16 -8.39 9.25
C ALA A 36 8.78 -8.39 7.85
N GLU A 37 9.97 -7.84 7.65
CA GLU A 37 10.58 -7.73 6.32
C GLU A 37 10.83 -9.10 5.68
N GLU A 38 11.52 -10.00 6.39
CA GLU A 38 11.79 -11.36 5.90
C GLU A 38 10.50 -12.15 5.70
N ALA A 39 9.55 -12.03 6.63
CA ALA A 39 8.25 -12.70 6.54
C ALA A 39 7.39 -12.17 5.38
N LEU A 40 7.44 -10.86 5.11
CA LEU A 40 6.74 -10.24 3.99
C LEU A 40 7.38 -10.67 2.68
N GLU A 41 8.70 -10.60 2.54
CA GLU A 41 9.38 -11.05 1.33
C GLU A 41 9.11 -12.53 1.05
N SER A 42 9.15 -13.39 2.08
CA SER A 42 8.76 -14.80 1.95
C SER A 42 7.32 -14.94 1.49
N ALA A 43 6.38 -14.21 2.10
CA ALA A 43 4.96 -14.25 1.70
C ALA A 43 4.72 -13.71 0.29
N LEU A 44 5.52 -12.74 -0.18
CA LEU A 44 5.44 -12.20 -1.54
C LEU A 44 6.02 -13.16 -2.58
N ASP A 45 7.07 -13.91 -2.23
CA ASP A 45 7.69 -14.88 -3.15
C ASP A 45 7.01 -16.26 -3.12
N ALA A 46 6.31 -16.58 -2.02
CA ALA A 46 5.68 -17.86 -1.82
C ALA A 46 4.34 -18.00 -2.57
N LEU A 47 4.11 -19.21 -3.06
CA LEU A 47 2.83 -19.67 -3.63
C LEU A 47 1.98 -20.46 -2.60
N SER A 48 2.40 -20.50 -1.33
CA SER A 48 1.85 -21.34 -0.25
C SER A 48 1.20 -20.54 0.89
N GLY A 49 0.28 -21.17 1.63
CA GLY A 49 -0.50 -20.53 2.69
C GLY A 49 0.18 -20.46 4.07
N ASP A 50 1.26 -21.20 4.31
CA ASP A 50 1.94 -21.24 5.62
C ASP A 50 2.68 -19.92 5.91
N ASP A 51 3.25 -19.28 4.88
CA ASP A 51 3.97 -18.00 4.95
C ASP A 51 3.07 -16.82 5.40
N LEU A 52 1.77 -16.89 5.09
CA LEU A 52 0.79 -15.90 5.51
C LEU A 52 0.52 -15.94 7.02
N SER A 53 0.66 -17.10 7.65
CA SER A 53 0.49 -17.23 9.10
C SER A 53 1.65 -16.57 9.84
N GLU A 54 2.88 -16.80 9.39
CA GLU A 54 4.08 -16.19 9.96
C GLU A 54 4.08 -14.66 9.79
N LEU A 55 3.64 -14.18 8.62
CA LEU A 55 3.43 -12.75 8.39
C LEU A 55 2.35 -12.19 9.32
N SER A 56 1.21 -12.88 9.47
CA SER A 56 0.15 -12.45 10.39
C SER A 56 0.64 -12.33 11.84
N ASP A 57 1.46 -13.27 12.28
CA ASP A 57 2.05 -13.25 13.63
C ASP A 57 3.06 -12.11 13.78
N SER A 58 3.88 -11.87 12.75
CA SER A 58 4.85 -10.76 12.70
C SER A 58 4.19 -9.38 12.66
N LEU A 59 3.01 -9.30 12.05
CA LEU A 59 2.15 -8.11 12.01
C LEU A 59 1.25 -8.00 13.25
N SER A 60 1.20 -9.02 14.12
CA SER A 60 0.29 -9.02 15.27
C SER A 60 0.60 -7.84 16.21
N GLY A 61 -0.44 -7.06 16.51
CA GLY A 61 -0.31 -5.82 17.30
C GLY A 61 0.03 -4.57 16.49
N ASN A 62 0.34 -4.68 15.20
CA ASN A 62 0.48 -3.53 14.31
C ASN A 62 -0.86 -3.19 13.65
N ALA A 63 -1.23 -1.91 13.67
CA ALA A 63 -2.44 -1.43 13.02
C ALA A 63 -2.23 -1.13 11.53
N PHE A 64 -0.98 -0.97 11.10
CA PHE A 64 -0.62 -0.52 9.75
C PHE A 64 0.58 -1.28 9.19
N LEU A 65 0.56 -1.49 7.88
CA LEU A 65 1.68 -1.91 7.05
C LEU A 65 2.12 -0.69 6.23
N THR A 66 3.40 -0.28 6.34
CA THR A 66 3.92 0.89 5.62
C THR A 66 4.93 0.47 4.57
N LEU A 67 4.64 0.78 3.31
CA LEU A 67 5.50 0.47 2.16
C LEU A 67 5.97 1.76 1.50
N ALA A 68 7.22 1.81 1.05
CA ALA A 68 7.74 2.85 0.20
C ALA A 68 7.86 2.34 -1.24
N PHE A 69 7.42 3.16 -2.19
CA PHE A 69 7.68 2.96 -3.62
C PHE A 69 8.58 4.08 -4.11
N GLU A 70 9.72 3.71 -4.68
CA GLU A 70 10.73 4.64 -5.19
C GLU A 70 11.08 4.28 -6.63
N LEU A 71 11.36 5.32 -7.42
CA LEU A 71 11.93 5.21 -8.76
C LEU A 71 13.39 5.65 -8.69
N GLU A 72 14.30 4.82 -9.18
CA GLU A 72 15.76 5.06 -9.08
C GLU A 72 16.17 6.40 -9.71
N ASP A 73 15.50 6.81 -10.78
CA ASP A 73 15.74 8.06 -11.49
C ASP A 73 15.18 9.32 -10.79
N TRP A 74 14.39 9.18 -9.73
CA TRP A 74 13.60 10.27 -9.14
C TRP A 74 14.31 11.03 -8.00
N ARG A 75 15.64 10.91 -7.90
CA ARG A 75 16.50 11.71 -7.01
C ARG A 75 16.10 11.64 -5.54
N GLY A 76 15.71 10.47 -5.05
CA GLY A 76 15.36 10.26 -3.65
C GLY A 76 13.97 10.81 -3.29
N ILE A 77 12.99 10.67 -4.19
CA ILE A 77 11.55 10.91 -3.91
C ILE A 77 10.86 9.53 -3.88
N TRP A 78 10.06 9.29 -2.84
CA TRP A 78 9.31 8.04 -2.68
C TRP A 78 7.87 8.29 -2.20
N PHE A 79 7.02 7.31 -2.46
CA PHE A 79 5.63 7.27 -2.03
C PHE A 79 5.48 6.31 -0.84
N GLU A 80 5.18 6.84 0.34
CA GLU A 80 4.85 6.04 1.51
C GLU A 80 3.37 5.70 1.53
N ASN A 81 3.07 4.40 1.49
CA ASN A 81 1.72 3.85 1.50
C ASN A 81 1.49 3.20 2.87
N ASN A 82 0.62 3.80 3.67
CA ASN A 82 0.21 3.29 4.97
C ASN A 82 -1.10 2.54 4.81
N ILE A 83 -1.06 1.21 4.87
CA ILE A 83 -2.22 0.34 4.67
C ILE A 83 -2.74 -0.10 6.04
N CYS A 84 -3.99 0.18 6.34
CA CYS A 84 -4.62 -0.23 7.60
C CYS A 84 -4.94 -1.73 7.57
N LEU A 85 -4.40 -2.47 8.54
CA LEU A 85 -4.61 -3.91 8.69
C LEU A 85 -5.79 -4.24 9.62
N ALA A 86 -6.27 -3.26 10.38
CA ALA A 86 -7.34 -3.46 11.35
C ALA A 86 -8.71 -3.60 10.65
N ALA A 87 -9.34 -4.77 10.81
CA ALA A 87 -10.69 -5.03 10.32
C ALA A 87 -11.79 -4.14 10.95
N SER A 88 -11.46 -3.34 11.97
CA SER A 88 -12.41 -2.65 12.84
C SER A 88 -12.58 -1.14 12.61
N VAL A 89 -11.94 -0.54 11.59
CA VAL A 89 -12.20 0.86 11.26
C VAL A 89 -13.60 0.96 10.62
N PRO A 90 -14.58 1.61 11.26
CA PRO A 90 -15.91 1.73 10.69
C PRO A 90 -15.82 2.61 9.44
N THR A 91 -16.13 2.03 8.29
CA THR A 91 -16.28 2.73 7.01
C THR A 91 -17.57 3.53 7.02
N THR A 92 -17.64 4.57 7.85
CA THR A 92 -18.74 5.55 7.83
C THR A 92 -18.64 6.51 6.64
N SER A 93 -17.47 6.56 6.00
CA SER A 93 -17.14 7.31 4.79
C SER A 93 -16.63 6.29 3.78
N GLY A 94 -17.28 6.20 2.61
CA GLY A 94 -17.07 5.09 1.67
C GLY A 94 -15.60 4.89 1.29
N GLY A 95 -15.00 3.77 1.69
CA GLY A 95 -13.76 3.20 1.13
C GLY A 95 -12.44 3.98 1.26
N GLU A 96 -12.48 5.29 1.49
CA GLU A 96 -11.32 6.20 1.34
C GLU A 96 -10.28 6.11 2.47
N ASP A 97 -10.65 5.57 3.64
CA ASP A 97 -9.83 5.62 4.87
C ASP A 97 -8.89 4.41 5.07
N ARG A 98 -8.84 3.44 4.15
CA ARG A 98 -8.07 2.19 4.38
C ARG A 98 -6.58 2.30 4.10
N TYR A 99 -6.18 3.25 3.27
CA TYR A 99 -4.78 3.49 3.00
C TYR A 99 -4.54 4.99 2.84
N ASP A 100 -3.36 5.44 3.25
CA ASP A 100 -2.90 6.80 3.01
C ASP A 100 -1.61 6.76 2.19
N ILE A 101 -1.48 7.73 1.28
CA ILE A 101 -0.31 7.86 0.41
C ILE A 101 0.33 9.21 0.67
N MET A 102 1.57 9.20 1.15
CA MET A 102 2.36 10.40 1.39
C MET A 102 3.52 10.48 0.41
N VAL A 103 3.79 11.66 -0.12
CA VAL A 103 4.99 11.89 -0.93
C VAL A 103 6.11 12.44 -0.04
N LYS A 104 7.26 11.77 -0.08
CA LYS A 104 8.46 12.11 0.68
C LYS A 104 9.65 12.23 -0.25
N GLY A 105 10.68 12.93 0.19
CA GLY A 105 11.94 12.96 -0.52
C GLY A 105 13.03 13.69 0.23
N GLU A 106 14.29 13.29 0.04
CA GLU A 106 15.45 13.87 0.74
C GLU A 106 15.63 15.36 0.45
N ASN A 107 15.34 15.75 -0.79
CA ASN A 107 15.50 17.13 -1.28
C ASN A 107 14.16 17.82 -1.57
N LEU A 108 13.06 17.27 -1.06
CA LEU A 108 11.72 17.76 -1.37
C LEU A 108 11.37 18.96 -0.49
N GLY A 109 11.34 20.15 -1.10
CA GLY A 109 10.89 21.37 -0.42
C GLY A 109 9.41 21.31 -0.08
N ARG A 110 8.95 22.16 0.85
CA ARG A 110 7.54 22.20 1.28
C ARG A 110 6.57 22.48 0.13
N GLU A 111 6.93 23.39 -0.78
CA GLU A 111 6.09 23.76 -1.92
C GLU A 111 5.94 22.56 -2.88
N ASP A 112 7.04 21.90 -3.21
CA ASP A 112 7.03 20.71 -4.06
C ASP A 112 6.30 19.55 -3.40
N GLN A 113 6.51 19.32 -2.10
CA GLN A 113 5.77 18.30 -1.36
C GLN A 113 4.27 18.56 -1.38
N THR A 114 3.84 19.82 -1.15
CA THR A 114 2.43 20.21 -1.22
C THR A 114 1.85 19.96 -2.61
N ARG A 115 2.60 20.33 -3.65
CA ARG A 115 2.21 20.12 -5.04
C ARG A 115 2.05 18.63 -5.35
N TRP A 116 3.03 17.80 -4.99
CA TRP A 116 2.97 16.36 -5.20
C TRP A 116 1.84 15.70 -4.43
N GLN A 117 1.63 16.11 -3.19
CA GLN A 117 0.52 15.60 -2.37
C GLN A 117 -0.84 15.93 -3.00
N SER A 118 -0.99 17.13 -3.59
CA SER A 118 -2.21 17.50 -4.34
C SER A 118 -2.41 16.61 -5.57
N ILE A 119 -1.34 16.31 -6.33
CA ILE A 119 -1.43 15.43 -7.50
C ILE A 119 -1.87 14.02 -7.08
N VAL A 120 -1.27 13.47 -6.01
CA VAL A 120 -1.64 12.17 -5.46
C VAL A 120 -3.11 12.16 -5.04
N HIS A 121 -3.56 13.19 -4.33
CA HIS A 121 -4.95 13.31 -3.91
C HIS A 121 -5.91 13.34 -5.10
N ASP A 122 -5.62 14.15 -6.12
CA ASP A 122 -6.44 14.22 -7.34
C ASP A 122 -6.47 12.89 -8.10
N LYS A 123 -5.34 12.18 -8.16
CA LYS A 123 -5.24 10.86 -8.79
C LYS A 123 -5.98 9.78 -8.01
N ARG A 124 -5.94 9.80 -6.68
CA ARG A 124 -6.72 8.89 -5.85
C ARG A 124 -8.22 9.04 -6.10
N ARG A 125 -8.71 10.27 -6.21
CA ARG A 125 -10.10 10.55 -6.56
C ARG A 125 -10.48 10.00 -7.93
N GLU A 126 -9.63 10.17 -8.95
CA GLU A 126 -9.86 9.63 -10.29
C GLU A 126 -9.95 8.08 -10.30
N VAL A 127 -9.09 7.41 -9.55
CA VAL A 127 -9.13 5.94 -9.38
C VAL A 127 -10.42 5.50 -8.67
N ALA A 128 -10.83 6.20 -7.61
CA ALA A 128 -12.06 5.88 -6.89
C ALA A 128 -13.31 6.07 -7.77
N GLU A 129 -13.35 7.14 -8.57
CA GLU A 129 -14.45 7.43 -9.49
C GLU A 129 -14.53 6.41 -10.64
N SER A 130 -13.40 6.00 -11.20
CA SER A 130 -13.35 4.98 -12.28
C SER A 130 -13.78 3.59 -11.80
N GLY A 131 -13.48 3.23 -10.55
CA GLY A 131 -13.99 2.00 -9.92
C GLY A 131 -15.51 2.00 -9.71
N ASN A 132 -16.11 3.16 -9.42
CA ASN A 132 -17.55 3.29 -9.23
C ASN A 132 -18.37 3.20 -10.53
N ILE A 133 -17.78 3.57 -11.67
CA ILE A 133 -18.46 3.53 -12.98
C ILE A 133 -18.70 2.09 -13.45
N LEU A 134 -17.84 1.13 -13.08
CA LEU A 134 -17.96 -0.28 -13.47
C LEU A 134 -18.99 -1.08 -12.68
N CYS A 135 -19.57 -0.52 -11.61
CA CYS A 135 -20.61 -1.18 -10.79
C CYS A 135 -22.05 -0.92 -11.27
N PHE A 136 -22.25 -0.20 -12.37
CA PHE A 136 -23.56 0.13 -12.95
C PHE A 136 -23.83 -0.48 -14.34
N SER A 137 -22.99 -1.41 -14.81
CA SER A 137 -23.17 -2.13 -16.08
C SER A 137 -23.45 -3.62 -15.89
#